data_AF-Q6AKA5-F1
#
_entry.id   AF-Q6AKA5-F1
#
_cell.length_a   1.000
_cell.length_b   1.000
_cell.length_c   1.000
_cell.angle_alpha   90.00
_cell.angle_beta   90.00
_cell.angle_gamma   90.00
#
_symmetry.space_group_name_H-M   'P 1'
#
loop_
_entity.id
_entity.type
_entity.pdbx_description
1 polymer ?
#
loop_
_entity_poly.entity_id
_entity_poly.type
_entity_poly.pdbx_seq_one_letter_code
_entity_poly.pdbx_strand_id
1 'polypeptide(L)'
;MINKLISQILPHMPPQLVWMFSKQYIAGETVEQAIEKSKKLNDINVMTTIDVLGEFITKLEEAEANKREYINVIEKAEAAGVKGNYSLKPTFLGLLLDKEVCYQHIREIVQKASAYDNFIRIDMEDSPCTDMSIDLLRRLKEEFPENVGLVLQACLKRTLADIKALAVLNSPEVPLNLRLCKGVYDELPAIAYKEYETINQHYLEDLEYMLQQKMYPAIATHDKPLVDGALKLLEKYNVAKDRYEFQMLYGVTPRLRASLVDAGHPLRVYVPFGEKWFGYSTRRLQENPAMAGVIIKALFKKG
;
A
#
# COMPACT_ATOMS: atom_id res chain seq x y z
N MET A 1 10.24 14.56 22.34
CA MET A 1 9.36 15.66 22.81
C MET A 1 8.69 16.41 21.66
N ILE A 2 9.42 16.92 20.66
CA ILE A 2 8.84 17.69 19.54
C ILE A 2 7.83 16.88 18.72
N ASN A 3 8.14 15.62 18.38
CA ASN A 3 7.26 14.75 17.59
C ASN A 3 5.90 14.49 18.26
N LYS A 4 5.88 14.39 19.60
CA LYS A 4 4.65 14.15 20.40
C LYS A 4 3.78 15.41 20.51
N LEU A 5 4.40 16.59 20.45
CA LEU A 5 3.70 17.87 20.44
C LEU A 5 3.06 18.13 19.07
N ILE A 6 3.76 17.79 17.97
CA ILE A 6 3.20 17.95 16.62
C ILE A 6 2.03 16.99 16.38
N SER A 7 2.14 15.73 16.84
CA SER A 7 1.06 14.76 16.70
C SER A 7 -0.21 15.17 17.46
N GLN A 8 -0.07 15.89 18.57
CA GLN A 8 -1.19 16.43 19.35
C GLN A 8 -1.81 17.69 18.72
N ILE A 9 -1.04 18.50 18.00
CA ILE A 9 -1.54 19.73 17.36
C ILE A 9 -2.21 19.44 16.01
N LEU A 10 -1.75 18.40 15.29
CA LEU A 10 -2.22 18.03 13.96
C LEU A 10 -3.75 17.90 13.80
N PRO A 11 -4.48 17.22 14.71
CA PRO A 11 -5.94 17.14 14.66
C PRO A 11 -6.66 18.48 14.81
N HIS A 12 -6.00 19.47 15.40
CA HIS A 12 -6.56 20.80 15.67
C HIS A 12 -6.16 21.84 14.62
N MET A 13 -5.35 21.46 13.61
CA MET A 13 -5.01 22.37 12.53
C MET A 13 -6.19 22.57 11.57
N PRO A 14 -6.40 23.81 11.06
CA PRO A 14 -7.34 24.08 9.99
C PRO A 14 -7.14 23.12 8.80
N PRO A 15 -8.20 22.50 8.26
CA PRO A 15 -8.09 21.58 7.12
C PRO A 15 -7.35 22.18 5.93
N GLN A 16 -7.55 23.46 5.65
CA GLN A 16 -6.86 24.17 4.56
C GLN A 16 -5.33 24.14 4.69
N LEU A 17 -4.80 24.22 5.92
CA LEU A 17 -3.36 24.12 6.17
C LEU A 17 -2.87 22.69 5.97
N VAL A 18 -3.59 21.69 6.48
CA VAL A 18 -3.24 20.27 6.26
C VAL A 18 -3.26 19.94 4.76
N TRP A 19 -4.29 20.40 4.04
CA TRP A 19 -4.41 20.23 2.58
C TRP A 19 -3.23 20.78 1.78
N MET A 20 -2.72 21.97 2.15
CA MET A 20 -1.56 22.57 1.49
C MET A 20 -0.33 21.64 1.46
N PHE A 21 -0.19 20.76 2.45
CA PHE A 21 0.89 19.79 2.53
C PHE A 21 0.49 18.42 1.98
N SER A 22 -0.76 18.00 2.19
CA SER A 22 -1.26 16.70 1.74
C SER A 22 -1.44 16.60 0.23
N LYS A 23 -1.72 17.71 -0.45
CA LYS A 23 -1.95 17.75 -1.91
C LYS A 23 -0.78 17.24 -2.75
N GLN A 24 0.43 17.17 -2.19
CA GLN A 24 1.59 16.59 -2.89
C GLN A 24 1.62 15.06 -2.78
N TYR A 25 0.93 14.48 -1.79
CA TYR A 25 0.89 13.04 -1.48
C TYR A 25 -0.44 12.37 -1.83
N ILE A 26 -1.46 13.18 -2.16
CA ILE A 26 -2.82 12.72 -2.50
C ILE A 26 -3.14 13.20 -3.90
N ALA A 27 -3.73 12.33 -4.71
CA ALA A 27 -3.97 12.61 -6.13
C ALA A 27 -5.14 13.58 -6.37
N GLY A 28 -6.04 13.68 -5.39
CA GLY A 28 -7.21 14.55 -5.41
C GLY A 28 -8.30 14.04 -4.49
N GLU A 29 -9.46 14.68 -4.55
CA GLU A 29 -10.68 14.27 -3.87
C GLU A 29 -11.56 13.40 -4.77
N THR A 30 -11.41 13.47 -6.10
CA THR A 30 -12.24 12.71 -7.05
C THR A 30 -11.46 11.67 -7.85
N VAL A 31 -12.18 10.66 -8.35
CA VAL A 31 -11.63 9.62 -9.21
C VAL A 31 -11.03 10.18 -10.52
N GLU A 32 -11.61 11.23 -11.09
CA GLU A 32 -11.09 11.88 -12.30
C GLU A 32 -9.70 12.47 -12.06
N GLN A 33 -9.48 13.07 -10.89
CA GLN A 33 -8.18 13.60 -10.50
C GLN A 33 -7.17 12.45 -10.31
N ALA A 34 -7.59 11.36 -9.66
CA ALA A 34 -6.75 10.17 -9.50
C ALA A 34 -6.34 9.57 -10.86
N ILE A 35 -7.27 9.50 -11.81
CA ILE A 35 -7.00 9.04 -13.18
C ILE A 35 -6.04 9.99 -13.89
N GLU A 36 -6.26 11.30 -13.83
CA GLU A 36 -5.37 12.30 -14.45
C GLU A 36 -3.92 12.16 -13.94
N LYS A 37 -3.74 12.05 -12.61
CA LYS A 37 -2.41 11.84 -12.01
C LYS A 37 -1.82 10.49 -12.41
N SER A 38 -2.64 9.45 -12.49
CA SER A 38 -2.19 8.12 -12.86
C SER A 38 -1.71 8.05 -14.31
N LYS A 39 -2.40 8.72 -15.25
CA LYS A 39 -1.96 8.80 -16.65
C LYS A 39 -0.63 9.54 -16.78
N LYS A 40 -0.42 10.64 -16.04
CA LYS A 40 0.87 11.35 -16.00
C LYS A 40 2.03 10.48 -15.50
N LEU A 41 1.75 9.53 -14.61
CA LEU A 41 2.74 8.54 -14.18
C LEU A 41 2.98 7.47 -15.26
N ASN A 42 1.91 7.02 -15.91
CA ASN A 42 2.02 6.06 -17.01
C ASN A 42 2.81 6.60 -18.21
N ASP A 43 2.71 7.91 -18.49
CA ASP A 43 3.48 8.59 -19.55
C ASP A 43 4.99 8.53 -19.33
N ILE A 44 5.43 8.33 -18.09
CA ILE A 44 6.84 8.15 -17.71
C ILE A 44 7.16 6.70 -17.33
N ASN A 45 6.41 5.74 -17.87
CA ASN A 45 6.57 4.29 -17.65
C ASN A 45 6.45 3.84 -16.18
N VAL A 46 5.70 4.59 -15.37
CA VAL A 46 5.39 4.22 -13.99
C VAL A 46 3.96 3.69 -13.91
N MET A 47 3.79 2.47 -13.42
CA MET A 47 2.47 1.90 -13.14
C MET A 47 1.86 2.54 -11.90
N THR A 48 0.55 2.35 -11.69
CA THR A 48 -0.13 2.85 -10.49
C THR A 48 -0.85 1.77 -9.71
N THR A 49 -1.09 2.02 -8.43
CA THR A 49 -2.13 1.36 -7.65
C THR A 49 -3.03 2.43 -7.06
N ILE A 50 -4.30 2.46 -7.45
CA ILE A 50 -5.25 3.47 -6.98
C ILE A 50 -5.89 2.97 -5.68
N ASP A 51 -5.92 3.85 -4.67
CA ASP A 51 -6.51 3.58 -3.35
C ASP A 51 -7.57 4.64 -3.02
N VAL A 52 -8.77 4.18 -2.68
CA VAL A 52 -9.84 5.03 -2.15
C VAL A 52 -9.56 5.26 -0.67
N LEU A 53 -9.42 6.53 -0.28
CA LEU A 53 -9.12 6.88 1.10
C LEU A 53 -10.31 6.59 2.02
N GLY A 54 -10.07 5.69 2.97
CA GLY A 54 -11.02 5.32 4.01
C GLY A 54 -10.58 4.04 4.71
N GLU A 55 -10.94 3.91 5.99
CA GLU A 55 -10.68 2.73 6.84
C GLU A 55 -11.55 2.84 8.11
N PHE A 56 -11.71 1.73 8.83
CA PHE A 56 -12.38 1.65 10.13
C PHE A 56 -13.79 2.25 10.15
N ILE A 57 -14.66 1.79 9.26
CA ILE A 57 -16.08 2.18 9.28
C ILE A 57 -16.76 1.67 10.56
N THR A 58 -17.85 2.32 10.95
CA THR A 58 -18.60 1.96 12.17
C THR A 58 -19.98 1.38 11.87
N LYS A 59 -20.41 1.43 10.62
CA LYS A 59 -21.73 0.98 10.14
C LYS A 59 -21.59 0.16 8.86
N LEU A 60 -22.32 -0.94 8.76
CA LEU A 60 -22.25 -1.84 7.59
C LEU A 60 -22.80 -1.19 6.32
N GLU A 61 -23.72 -0.22 6.43
CA GLU A 61 -24.25 0.52 5.29
C GLU A 61 -23.15 1.34 4.59
N GLU A 62 -22.11 1.76 5.32
CA GLU A 62 -20.94 2.41 4.72
C GLU A 62 -20.17 1.44 3.82
N ALA A 63 -20.08 0.16 4.18
CA ALA A 63 -19.32 -0.85 3.42
C ALA A 63 -19.87 -1.04 2.00
N GLU A 64 -21.20 -1.08 1.85
CA GLU A 64 -21.86 -1.21 0.55
C GLU A 64 -21.60 0.03 -0.33
N ALA A 65 -21.64 1.23 0.25
CA ALA A 65 -21.29 2.46 -0.47
C ALA A 65 -19.82 2.45 -0.91
N ASN A 66 -18.90 2.03 -0.03
CA ASN A 66 -17.47 1.95 -0.34
C ASN A 66 -17.19 0.92 -1.44
N LYS A 67 -17.87 -0.24 -1.41
CA LYS A 67 -17.80 -1.26 -2.48
C LYS A 67 -18.19 -0.66 -3.83
N ARG A 68 -19.31 0.07 -3.89
CA ARG A 68 -19.77 0.73 -5.12
C ARG A 68 -18.75 1.74 -5.63
N GLU A 69 -18.10 2.48 -4.72
CA GLU A 69 -17.04 3.41 -5.11
C GLU A 69 -15.83 2.67 -5.71
N TYR A 70 -15.38 1.56 -5.12
CA TYR A 70 -14.32 0.74 -5.73
C TYR A 70 -14.70 0.24 -7.13
N ILE A 71 -15.93 -0.24 -7.32
CA ILE A 71 -16.40 -0.69 -8.65
C ILE A 71 -16.37 0.47 -9.66
N ASN A 72 -16.89 1.64 -9.27
CA ASN A 72 -16.86 2.86 -10.09
C ASN A 72 -15.44 3.30 -10.45
N VAL A 73 -14.50 3.22 -9.50
CA VAL A 73 -13.08 3.51 -9.74
C VAL A 73 -12.46 2.56 -10.75
N ILE A 74 -12.71 1.26 -10.61
CA ILE A 74 -12.22 0.26 -11.56
C ILE A 74 -12.76 0.57 -12.95
N GLU A 75 -14.07 0.69 -13.10
CA GLU A 75 -14.70 0.93 -14.41
C GLU A 75 -14.18 2.19 -15.10
N LYS A 76 -14.03 3.30 -14.35
CA LYS A 76 -13.51 4.55 -14.91
C LYS A 76 -12.02 4.49 -15.25
N ALA A 77 -11.21 3.87 -14.40
CA ALA A 77 -9.76 3.77 -14.63
C ALA A 77 -9.44 2.84 -15.82
N GLU A 78 -10.15 1.71 -15.93
CA GLU A 78 -10.05 0.80 -17.07
C GLU A 78 -10.50 1.49 -18.36
N ALA A 79 -11.66 2.16 -18.35
CA ALA A 79 -12.15 2.91 -19.52
C ALA A 79 -11.19 4.04 -19.96
N ALA A 80 -10.46 4.63 -19.01
CA ALA A 80 -9.47 5.66 -19.29
C ALA A 80 -8.10 5.12 -19.74
N GLY A 81 -7.91 3.79 -19.73
CA GLY A 81 -6.68 3.10 -20.09
C GLY A 81 -5.54 3.31 -19.10
N VAL A 82 -5.83 3.42 -17.79
CA VAL A 82 -4.81 3.55 -16.75
C VAL A 82 -4.02 2.24 -16.64
N LYS A 83 -2.69 2.32 -16.76
CA LYS A 83 -1.79 1.18 -16.52
C LYS A 83 -1.54 1.07 -15.01
N GLY A 84 -2.27 0.19 -14.36
CA GLY A 84 -2.23 0.07 -12.91
C GLY A 84 -3.03 -1.09 -12.37
N ASN A 85 -3.27 -1.06 -11.07
CA ASN A 85 -4.16 -1.96 -10.34
C ASN A 85 -4.80 -1.20 -9.18
N TYR A 86 -5.45 -1.88 -8.24
CA TYR A 86 -6.17 -1.22 -7.15
C TYR A 86 -5.73 -1.78 -5.79
N SER A 87 -5.74 -0.94 -4.76
CA SER A 87 -5.53 -1.36 -3.37
C SER A 87 -6.78 -1.06 -2.55
N LEU A 88 -7.13 -1.95 -1.63
CA LEU A 88 -8.26 -1.78 -0.72
C LEU A 88 -7.91 -2.14 0.72
N LYS A 89 -8.66 -1.58 1.66
CA LYS A 89 -8.53 -1.86 3.10
C LYS A 89 -9.75 -2.66 3.57
N PRO A 90 -9.58 -3.90 4.07
CA PRO A 90 -10.68 -4.71 4.55
C PRO A 90 -11.58 -4.02 5.59
N THR A 91 -11.04 -3.24 6.52
CA THR A 91 -11.88 -2.55 7.51
C THR A 91 -12.78 -1.50 6.87
N PHE A 92 -12.40 -0.95 5.71
CA PHE A 92 -13.24 -0.05 4.92
C PHE A 92 -14.42 -0.77 4.25
N LEU A 93 -14.37 -2.10 4.19
CA LEU A 93 -15.39 -2.98 3.64
C LEU A 93 -16.09 -3.83 4.70
N GLY A 94 -15.85 -3.54 5.99
CA GLY A 94 -16.59 -4.12 7.10
C GLY A 94 -15.88 -5.24 7.85
N LEU A 95 -14.57 -5.44 7.68
CA LEU A 95 -13.83 -6.55 8.32
C LEU A 95 -14.07 -6.67 9.84
N LEU A 96 -14.15 -5.53 10.55
CA LEU A 96 -14.36 -5.49 12.00
C LEU A 96 -15.83 -5.53 12.44
N LEU A 97 -16.77 -5.45 11.49
CA LEU A 97 -18.20 -5.45 11.75
C LEU A 97 -18.81 -6.81 11.42
N ASP A 98 -18.56 -7.31 10.22
CA ASP A 98 -19.00 -8.63 9.76
C ASP A 98 -18.02 -9.15 8.70
N LYS A 99 -17.31 -10.24 9.06
CA LYS A 99 -16.26 -10.83 8.22
C LYS A 99 -16.80 -11.42 6.92
N GLU A 100 -18.01 -11.96 6.94
CA GLU A 100 -18.60 -12.58 5.76
C GLU A 100 -19.12 -11.51 4.79
N VAL A 101 -19.75 -10.46 5.31
CA VAL A 101 -20.12 -9.28 4.50
C VAL A 101 -18.87 -8.66 3.87
N CYS A 102 -17.80 -8.48 4.64
CA CYS A 102 -16.53 -8.00 4.12
C CYS A 102 -15.97 -8.91 3.01
N TYR A 103 -16.03 -10.22 3.20
CA TYR A 103 -15.60 -11.18 2.18
C TYR A 103 -16.40 -11.01 0.89
N GLN A 104 -17.74 -10.98 0.97
CA GLN A 104 -18.60 -10.84 -0.22
C GLN A 104 -18.33 -9.54 -0.96
N HIS A 105 -18.16 -8.42 -0.24
CA HIS A 105 -17.81 -7.14 -0.84
C HIS A 105 -16.46 -7.17 -1.56
N ILE A 106 -15.41 -7.70 -0.91
CA ILE A 106 -14.09 -7.81 -1.53
C ILE A 106 -14.14 -8.75 -2.73
N ARG A 107 -14.87 -9.88 -2.62
CA ARG A 107 -15.05 -10.85 -3.69
C ARG A 107 -15.66 -10.20 -4.93
N GLU A 108 -16.72 -9.40 -4.77
CA GLU A 108 -17.34 -8.65 -5.88
C GLU A 108 -16.36 -7.63 -6.52
N ILE A 109 -15.54 -6.96 -5.73
CA ILE A 109 -14.51 -6.02 -6.23
C ILE A 109 -13.41 -6.76 -7.00
N VAL A 110 -12.93 -7.89 -6.49
CA VAL A 110 -11.94 -8.74 -7.16
C VAL A 110 -12.52 -9.30 -8.46
N GLN A 111 -13.76 -9.76 -8.44
CA GLN A 111 -14.46 -10.23 -9.64
C GLN A 111 -14.56 -9.13 -10.70
N LYS A 112 -14.87 -7.89 -10.30
CA LYS A 112 -14.92 -6.74 -11.19
C LYS A 112 -13.56 -6.46 -11.82
N ALA A 113 -12.48 -6.43 -11.05
CA ALA A 113 -11.12 -6.22 -11.58
C ALA A 113 -10.66 -7.38 -12.48
N SER A 114 -10.98 -8.62 -12.11
CA SER A 114 -10.65 -9.83 -12.89
C SER A 114 -11.32 -9.82 -14.28
N ALA A 115 -12.53 -9.26 -14.41
CA ALA A 115 -13.19 -9.09 -15.71
C ALA A 115 -12.45 -8.14 -16.68
N TYR A 116 -11.47 -7.39 -16.20
CA TYR A 116 -10.55 -6.54 -16.99
C TYR A 116 -9.11 -7.08 -17.00
N ASP A 117 -8.91 -8.35 -16.62
CA ASP A 117 -7.57 -8.95 -16.45
C ASP A 117 -6.67 -8.18 -15.48
N ASN A 118 -7.27 -7.52 -14.47
CA ASN A 118 -6.57 -6.68 -13.51
C ASN A 118 -6.60 -7.27 -12.08
N PHE A 119 -6.01 -6.56 -11.13
CA PHE A 119 -5.57 -7.08 -9.85
C PHE A 119 -6.03 -6.19 -8.68
N ILE A 120 -6.35 -6.83 -7.55
CA ILE A 120 -6.63 -6.19 -6.27
C ILE A 120 -5.56 -6.54 -5.25
N ARG A 121 -4.95 -5.53 -4.64
CA ARG A 121 -4.15 -5.66 -3.43
C ARG A 121 -5.02 -5.48 -2.19
N ILE A 122 -5.02 -6.46 -1.31
CA ILE A 122 -5.52 -6.32 0.06
C ILE A 122 -4.42 -5.66 0.90
N ASP A 123 -4.63 -4.41 1.29
CA ASP A 123 -3.74 -3.70 2.21
C ASP A 123 -3.81 -4.30 3.61
N MET A 124 -2.65 -4.33 4.28
CA MET A 124 -2.54 -4.82 5.65
C MET A 124 -2.69 -3.65 6.61
N GLU A 125 -3.62 -3.81 7.54
CA GLU A 125 -3.95 -2.82 8.56
C GLU A 125 -3.20 -3.14 9.86
N ASP A 126 -3.72 -2.76 11.01
CA ASP A 126 -3.10 -3.05 12.30
C ASP A 126 -3.11 -4.55 12.63
N SER A 127 -2.29 -4.95 13.60
CA SER A 127 -2.05 -6.34 13.97
C SER A 127 -3.30 -7.18 14.30
N PRO A 128 -4.40 -6.63 14.86
CA PRO A 128 -5.64 -7.39 15.03
C PRO A 128 -6.27 -7.84 13.70
N CYS A 129 -6.01 -7.13 12.60
CA CYS A 129 -6.54 -7.45 11.28
C CYS A 129 -5.73 -8.53 10.55
N THR A 130 -4.50 -8.83 10.96
CA THR A 130 -3.55 -9.64 10.17
C THR A 130 -4.09 -11.03 9.82
N ASP A 131 -4.58 -11.78 10.81
CA ASP A 131 -5.10 -13.14 10.57
C ASP A 131 -6.35 -13.12 9.68
N MET A 132 -7.23 -12.14 9.90
CA MET A 132 -8.45 -12.01 9.11
C MET A 132 -8.15 -11.67 7.64
N SER A 133 -7.16 -10.81 7.39
CA SER A 133 -6.71 -10.47 6.03
C SER A 133 -6.00 -11.64 5.34
N ILE A 134 -5.25 -12.47 6.08
CA ILE A 134 -4.66 -13.71 5.56
C ILE A 134 -5.75 -14.71 5.15
N ASP A 135 -6.79 -14.85 5.97
CA ASP A 135 -7.91 -15.76 5.67
C ASP A 135 -8.74 -15.26 4.47
N LEU A 136 -8.93 -13.94 4.33
CA LEU A 136 -9.51 -13.36 3.12
C LEU A 136 -8.71 -13.72 1.86
N LEU A 137 -7.37 -13.57 1.90
CA LEU A 137 -6.51 -13.93 0.77
C LEU A 137 -6.68 -15.41 0.39
N ARG A 138 -6.66 -16.32 1.38
CA ARG A 138 -6.79 -17.77 1.14
C ARG A 138 -8.09 -18.09 0.39
N ARG A 139 -9.23 -17.60 0.88
CA ARG A 139 -10.54 -17.81 0.24
C ARG A 139 -10.58 -17.21 -1.17
N LEU A 140 -10.11 -15.98 -1.34
CA LEU A 140 -10.15 -15.31 -2.64
C LEU A 140 -9.24 -15.96 -3.68
N LYS A 141 -8.11 -16.57 -3.26
CA LYS A 141 -7.20 -17.28 -4.17
C LYS A 141 -7.80 -18.56 -4.74
N GLU A 142 -8.78 -19.17 -4.08
CA GLU A 142 -9.50 -20.34 -4.61
C GLU A 142 -10.32 -19.97 -5.86
N GLU A 143 -10.87 -18.75 -5.90
CA GLU A 143 -11.71 -18.27 -7.00
C GLU A 143 -10.94 -17.41 -8.01
N PHE A 144 -9.96 -16.64 -7.55
CA PHE A 144 -9.22 -15.64 -8.33
C PHE A 144 -7.70 -15.80 -8.15
N PRO A 145 -7.11 -16.93 -8.59
CA PRO A 145 -5.71 -17.24 -8.30
C PRO A 145 -4.74 -16.16 -8.79
N GLU A 146 -5.04 -15.46 -9.89
CA GLU A 146 -4.15 -14.46 -10.50
C GLU A 146 -4.45 -13.01 -10.08
N ASN A 147 -5.68 -12.71 -9.65
CA ASN A 147 -6.18 -11.33 -9.56
C ASN A 147 -6.16 -10.73 -8.14
N VAL A 148 -5.60 -11.44 -7.16
CA VAL A 148 -5.54 -10.96 -5.77
C VAL A 148 -4.17 -11.19 -5.14
N GLY A 149 -3.78 -10.30 -4.23
CA GLY A 149 -2.65 -10.52 -3.35
C GLY A 149 -2.73 -9.68 -2.09
N LEU A 150 -1.76 -9.85 -1.19
CA LEU A 150 -1.80 -9.31 0.16
C LEU A 150 -0.57 -8.45 0.45
N VAL A 151 -0.69 -7.49 1.36
CA VAL A 151 0.45 -6.77 1.94
C VAL A 151 0.93 -7.48 3.21
N LEU A 152 2.23 -7.50 3.46
CA LEU A 152 2.82 -7.97 4.71
C LEU A 152 3.81 -6.91 5.25
N GLN A 153 3.96 -6.88 6.57
CA GLN A 153 4.61 -5.80 7.31
C GLN A 153 5.88 -6.30 8.00
N ALA A 154 7.06 -5.97 7.50
CA ALA A 154 8.33 -6.44 8.04
C ALA A 154 8.63 -5.99 9.47
N CYS A 155 7.91 -5.02 10.04
CA CYS A 155 8.06 -4.65 11.45
C CYS A 155 7.47 -5.70 12.39
N LEU A 156 6.51 -6.51 11.96
CA LEU A 156 5.90 -7.54 12.80
C LEU A 156 6.81 -8.76 12.91
N LYS A 157 7.02 -9.27 14.12
CA LYS A 157 7.87 -10.46 14.37
C LYS A 157 7.34 -11.74 13.73
N ARG A 158 6.04 -11.77 13.39
CA ARG A 158 5.34 -12.90 12.78
C ARG A 158 5.55 -13.02 11.27
N THR A 159 5.97 -11.95 10.60
CA THR A 159 5.86 -11.83 9.13
C THR A 159 6.56 -12.94 8.36
N LEU A 160 7.81 -13.29 8.70
CA LEU A 160 8.51 -14.40 8.03
C LEU A 160 7.76 -15.73 8.17
N ALA A 161 7.16 -16.00 9.33
CA ALA A 161 6.37 -17.21 9.56
C ALA A 161 5.08 -17.20 8.73
N ASP A 162 4.42 -16.05 8.61
CA ASP A 162 3.22 -15.89 7.77
C ASP A 162 3.56 -16.09 6.27
N ILE A 163 4.67 -15.52 5.78
CA ILE A 163 5.13 -15.72 4.38
C ILE A 163 5.37 -17.22 4.12
N LYS A 164 6.04 -17.91 5.05
CA LYS A 164 6.28 -19.37 4.97
C LYS A 164 4.98 -20.16 4.92
N ALA A 165 4.02 -19.82 5.77
CA ALA A 165 2.72 -20.48 5.79
C ALA A 165 1.90 -20.24 4.51
N LEU A 166 2.04 -19.05 3.90
CA LEU A 166 1.38 -18.70 2.64
C LEU A 166 2.04 -19.34 1.42
N ALA A 167 3.26 -19.87 1.52
CA ALA A 167 3.96 -20.50 0.41
C ALA A 167 3.19 -21.68 -0.22
N VAL A 168 2.25 -22.28 0.52
CA VAL A 168 1.33 -23.32 0.00
C VAL A 168 0.41 -22.81 -1.12
N LEU A 169 0.18 -21.50 -1.21
CA LEU A 169 -0.63 -20.86 -2.26
C LEU A 169 0.19 -20.47 -3.50
N ASN A 170 1.51 -20.69 -3.49
CA ASN A 170 2.41 -20.30 -4.57
C ASN A 170 2.55 -21.43 -5.58
N SER A 171 2.41 -21.13 -6.87
CA SER A 171 2.77 -22.06 -7.95
C SER A 171 3.69 -21.39 -8.99
N PRO A 172 4.43 -22.17 -9.79
CA PRO A 172 5.23 -21.63 -10.89
C PRO A 172 4.39 -20.86 -11.92
N GLU A 173 3.18 -21.34 -12.20
CA GLU A 173 2.25 -20.76 -13.18
C GLU A 173 1.60 -19.49 -12.65
N VAL A 174 1.22 -19.49 -11.36
CA VAL A 174 0.58 -18.37 -10.68
C VAL A 174 1.36 -18.05 -9.40
N PRO A 175 2.41 -17.24 -9.52
CA PRO A 175 3.26 -16.91 -8.38
C PRO A 175 2.45 -16.13 -7.35
N LEU A 176 2.65 -16.48 -6.08
CA LEU A 176 2.01 -15.76 -5.00
C LEU A 176 2.55 -14.32 -4.98
N ASN A 177 1.64 -13.37 -5.21
CA ASN A 177 1.97 -11.96 -5.27
C ASN A 177 1.77 -11.30 -3.91
N LEU A 178 2.87 -10.90 -3.26
CA LEU A 178 2.84 -10.23 -1.95
C LEU A 178 3.57 -8.89 -2.03
N ARG A 179 2.96 -7.84 -1.47
CA ARG A 179 3.62 -6.56 -1.26
C ARG A 179 4.29 -6.59 0.11
N LEU A 180 5.59 -6.35 0.14
CA LEU A 180 6.34 -6.26 1.39
C LEU A 180 6.61 -4.79 1.70
N CYS A 181 6.09 -4.29 2.82
CA CYS A 181 6.38 -2.96 3.35
C CYS A 181 7.01 -3.07 4.75
N LYS A 182 7.50 -1.97 5.32
CA LYS A 182 7.96 -1.97 6.71
C LYS A 182 6.81 -2.16 7.71
N GLY A 183 5.61 -1.70 7.39
CA GLY A 183 4.53 -1.50 8.37
C GLY A 183 4.57 -0.08 8.95
N VAL A 184 3.38 0.42 9.30
CA VAL A 184 3.17 1.84 9.59
C VAL A 184 2.43 2.11 10.90
N TYR A 185 1.74 1.09 11.43
CA TYR A 185 1.02 1.17 12.68
C TYR A 185 1.98 1.13 13.88
N ASP A 186 1.67 1.90 14.93
CA ASP A 186 2.45 1.93 16.16
C ASP A 186 2.10 0.73 17.05
N GLU A 187 2.70 -0.40 16.72
CA GLU A 187 2.47 -1.68 17.41
C GLU A 187 3.32 -1.84 18.67
N LEU A 188 2.83 -2.67 19.60
CA LEU A 188 3.53 -2.96 20.85
C LEU A 188 4.88 -3.67 20.59
N PRO A 189 5.95 -3.35 21.37
CA PRO A 189 7.26 -4.01 21.23
C PRO A 189 7.23 -5.53 21.43
N ALA A 190 6.18 -6.05 22.08
CA ALA A 190 5.95 -7.49 22.23
C ALA A 190 5.82 -8.18 20.86
N ILE A 191 5.11 -7.56 19.92
CA ILE A 191 4.76 -8.14 18.62
C ILE A 191 5.50 -7.50 17.43
N ALA A 192 6.09 -6.32 17.62
CA ALA A 192 6.79 -5.60 16.57
C ALA A 192 8.22 -5.19 16.96
N TYR A 193 9.12 -5.22 15.98
CA TYR A 193 10.42 -4.57 16.05
C TYR A 193 10.25 -3.04 15.98
N LYS A 194 11.04 -2.30 16.77
CA LYS A 194 11.00 -0.83 16.81
C LYS A 194 12.26 -0.18 16.27
N GLU A 195 13.39 -0.89 16.32
CA GLU A 195 14.69 -0.39 15.85
C GLU A 195 14.78 -0.45 14.33
N TYR A 196 15.23 0.65 13.73
CA TYR A 196 15.29 0.83 12.27
C TYR A 196 16.13 -0.25 11.58
N GLU A 197 17.31 -0.55 12.13
CA GLU A 197 18.23 -1.56 11.60
C GLU A 197 17.63 -2.96 11.67
N THR A 198 16.94 -3.29 12.77
CA THR A 198 16.28 -4.60 12.94
C THR A 198 15.13 -4.77 11.96
N ILE A 199 14.29 -3.72 11.77
CA ILE A 199 13.22 -3.74 10.77
C ILE A 199 13.80 -3.91 9.36
N ASN A 200 14.90 -3.21 9.05
CA ASN A 200 15.52 -3.30 7.73
C ASN A 200 16.13 -4.67 7.46
N GLN A 201 16.76 -5.27 8.46
CA GLN A 201 17.29 -6.62 8.37
C GLN A 201 16.16 -7.63 8.14
N HIS A 202 15.10 -7.58 8.96
CA HIS A 202 13.96 -8.48 8.82
C HIS A 202 13.25 -8.32 7.47
N TYR A 203 13.12 -7.09 6.96
CA TYR A 203 12.59 -6.83 5.61
C TYR A 203 13.38 -7.56 4.51
N LEU A 204 14.72 -7.51 4.58
CA LEU A 204 15.56 -8.16 3.58
C LEU A 204 15.55 -9.69 3.75
N GLU A 205 15.44 -10.21 4.97
CA GLU A 205 15.24 -11.64 5.25
C GLU A 205 13.91 -12.15 4.66
N ASP A 206 12.82 -11.41 4.87
CA ASP A 206 11.50 -11.69 4.29
C ASP A 206 11.55 -11.70 2.75
N LEU A 207 12.15 -10.66 2.16
CA LEU A 207 12.31 -10.53 0.71
C LEU A 207 13.16 -11.66 0.12
N GLU A 208 14.28 -11.98 0.75
CA GLU A 208 15.15 -13.07 0.31
C GLU A 208 14.41 -14.41 0.31
N TYR A 209 13.62 -14.70 1.35
CA TYR A 209 12.81 -15.91 1.39
C TYR A 209 11.77 -15.94 0.25
N MET A 210 11.07 -14.83 0.00
CA MET A 210 10.11 -14.74 -1.11
C MET A 210 10.76 -15.04 -2.47
N LEU A 211 11.97 -14.52 -2.71
CA LEU A 211 12.73 -14.76 -3.93
C LEU A 211 13.17 -16.21 -4.08
N GLN A 212 13.63 -16.84 -2.99
CA GLN A 212 13.97 -18.27 -2.97
C GLN A 212 12.76 -19.16 -3.33
N GLN A 213 11.57 -18.76 -2.89
CA GLN A 213 10.31 -19.46 -3.22
C GLN A 213 9.74 -19.07 -4.59
N LYS A 214 10.43 -18.21 -5.37
CA LYS A 214 9.98 -17.71 -6.68
C LYS A 214 8.60 -17.02 -6.66
N MET A 215 8.22 -16.49 -5.50
CA MET A 215 7.05 -15.62 -5.35
C MET A 215 7.23 -14.32 -6.14
N TYR A 216 6.16 -13.54 -6.32
CA TYR A 216 6.25 -12.20 -6.91
C TYR A 216 6.29 -11.13 -5.80
N PRO A 217 7.47 -10.54 -5.49
CA PRO A 217 7.55 -9.44 -4.53
C PRO A 217 7.20 -8.10 -5.17
N ALA A 218 6.23 -7.42 -4.56
CA ALA A 218 6.05 -5.98 -4.68
C ALA A 218 6.83 -5.28 -3.55
N ILE A 219 8.02 -4.78 -3.89
CA ILE A 219 9.03 -4.24 -2.95
C ILE A 219 8.66 -2.80 -2.59
N ALA A 220 7.84 -2.60 -1.56
CA ALA A 220 7.31 -1.29 -1.18
C ALA A 220 8.20 -0.58 -0.15
N THR A 221 9.05 0.34 -0.63
CA THR A 221 9.95 1.11 0.22
C THR A 221 10.45 2.40 -0.42
N HIS A 222 10.71 3.41 0.42
CA HIS A 222 11.40 4.66 0.07
C HIS A 222 12.81 4.72 0.66
N ASP A 223 13.20 3.69 1.40
CA ASP A 223 14.43 3.65 2.16
C ASP A 223 15.56 3.18 1.25
N LYS A 224 16.54 4.07 0.99
CA LYS A 224 17.61 3.79 0.03
C LYS A 224 18.41 2.53 0.40
N PRO A 225 18.86 2.32 1.66
CA PRO A 225 19.43 1.06 2.11
C PRO A 225 18.61 -0.19 1.74
N LEU A 226 17.28 -0.16 1.85
CA LEU A 226 16.44 -1.28 1.46
C LEU A 226 16.33 -1.45 -0.05
N VAL A 227 16.26 -0.35 -0.81
CA VAL A 227 16.32 -0.42 -2.27
C VAL A 227 17.63 -1.04 -2.73
N ASP A 228 18.76 -0.58 -2.19
CA ASP A 228 20.09 -1.11 -2.53
C ASP A 228 20.21 -2.60 -2.12
N GLY A 229 19.68 -2.98 -0.95
CA GLY A 229 19.64 -4.37 -0.50
C GLY A 229 18.77 -5.27 -1.37
N ALA A 230 17.59 -4.79 -1.76
CA ALA A 230 16.69 -5.49 -2.67
C ALA A 230 17.34 -5.70 -4.05
N LEU A 231 17.99 -4.69 -4.61
CA LEU A 231 18.72 -4.81 -5.88
C LEU A 231 19.80 -5.88 -5.83
N LYS A 232 20.58 -5.94 -4.74
CA LYS A 232 21.58 -7.00 -4.53
C LYS A 232 20.96 -8.40 -4.46
N LEU A 233 19.80 -8.54 -3.80
CA LEU A 233 19.09 -9.82 -3.74
C LEU A 233 18.57 -10.23 -5.13
N LEU A 234 17.98 -9.29 -5.88
CA LEU A 234 17.50 -9.53 -7.24
C LEU A 234 18.64 -10.00 -8.18
N GLU A 235 19.82 -9.39 -8.06
CA GLU A 235 21.03 -9.81 -8.78
C GLU A 235 21.51 -11.20 -8.32
N LYS A 236 21.61 -11.43 -7.01
CA LYS A 236 22.03 -12.71 -6.41
C LYS A 236 21.19 -13.89 -6.90
N TYR A 237 19.87 -13.69 -7.03
CA TYR A 237 18.93 -14.73 -7.47
C TYR A 237 18.61 -14.67 -8.97
N ASN A 238 19.27 -13.79 -9.74
CA ASN A 238 19.06 -13.58 -11.18
C ASN A 238 17.56 -13.44 -11.55
N VAL A 239 16.86 -12.58 -10.82
CA VAL A 239 15.40 -12.44 -10.93
C VAL A 239 15.05 -11.61 -12.16
N ALA A 240 14.24 -12.19 -13.05
CA ALA A 240 13.77 -11.50 -14.24
C ALA A 240 12.91 -10.27 -13.88
N LYS A 241 13.01 -9.21 -14.69
CA LYS A 241 12.35 -7.92 -14.41
C LYS A 241 10.82 -8.00 -14.40
N ASP A 242 10.22 -8.99 -15.02
CA ASP A 242 8.78 -9.27 -14.98
C ASP A 242 8.34 -10.10 -13.76
N ARG A 243 9.26 -10.42 -12.84
CA ARG A 243 9.01 -11.25 -11.65
C ARG A 243 9.04 -10.48 -10.33
N TYR A 244 9.14 -9.17 -10.37
CA TYR A 244 9.05 -8.28 -9.21
C TYR A 244 8.63 -6.88 -9.66
N GLU A 245 8.34 -6.01 -8.71
CA GLU A 245 8.29 -4.56 -8.95
C GLU A 245 8.70 -3.79 -7.70
N PHE A 246 9.23 -2.58 -7.87
CA PHE A 246 9.35 -1.64 -6.77
C PHE A 246 8.06 -0.86 -6.60
N GLN A 247 7.72 -0.52 -5.35
CA GLN A 247 6.55 0.30 -5.07
C GLN A 247 6.87 1.49 -4.16
N MET A 248 6.28 2.64 -4.48
CA MET A 248 6.49 3.90 -3.78
C MET A 248 5.19 4.68 -3.67
N LEU A 249 5.03 5.46 -2.61
CA LEU A 249 3.93 6.40 -2.44
C LEU A 249 4.04 7.58 -3.40
N TYR A 250 2.88 8.06 -3.86
CA TYR A 250 2.76 9.28 -4.64
C TYR A 250 3.33 10.49 -3.88
N GLY A 251 4.06 11.34 -4.58
CA GLY A 251 4.67 12.54 -4.00
C GLY A 251 5.95 12.33 -3.20
N VAL A 252 6.37 11.08 -2.96
CA VAL A 252 7.52 10.78 -2.10
C VAL A 252 8.73 10.33 -2.92
N THR A 253 9.91 10.88 -2.59
CA THR A 253 11.23 10.53 -3.18
C THR A 253 11.26 10.43 -4.72
N PRO A 254 10.83 11.46 -5.48
CA PRO A 254 10.75 11.39 -6.94
C PRO A 254 12.10 11.11 -7.63
N ARG A 255 13.22 11.51 -7.02
CA ARG A 255 14.58 11.22 -7.54
C ARG A 255 14.95 9.73 -7.45
N LEU A 256 14.65 9.09 -6.32
CA LEU A 256 14.90 7.66 -6.15
C LEU A 256 14.03 6.84 -7.11
N ARG A 257 12.76 7.23 -7.24
CA ARG A 257 11.85 6.68 -8.24
C ARG A 257 12.41 6.79 -9.65
N ALA A 258 12.84 7.98 -10.06
CA ALA A 258 13.43 8.20 -11.39
C ALA A 258 14.63 7.29 -11.61
N SER A 259 15.54 7.18 -10.64
CA SER A 259 16.72 6.31 -10.77
C SER A 259 16.38 4.82 -10.99
N LEU A 260 15.30 4.31 -10.40
CA LEU A 260 14.88 2.92 -10.61
C LEU A 260 14.26 2.72 -12.01
N VAL A 261 13.43 3.67 -12.45
CA VAL A 261 12.81 3.66 -13.78
C VAL A 261 13.87 3.79 -14.88
N ASP A 262 14.83 4.69 -14.71
CA ASP A 262 15.93 4.90 -15.66
C ASP A 262 16.86 3.67 -15.76
N ALA A 263 17.03 2.92 -14.67
CA ALA A 263 17.69 1.61 -14.65
C ALA A 263 16.79 0.46 -15.20
N GLY A 264 15.57 0.79 -15.62
CA GLY A 264 14.61 -0.11 -16.24
C GLY A 264 14.00 -1.11 -15.26
N HIS A 265 13.92 -0.81 -13.97
CA HIS A 265 13.15 -1.62 -13.03
C HIS A 265 11.66 -1.27 -13.11
N PRO A 266 10.74 -2.24 -13.09
CA PRO A 266 9.32 -1.95 -13.00
C PRO A 266 9.01 -1.25 -11.69
N LEU A 267 8.21 -0.18 -11.78
CA LEU A 267 7.86 0.62 -10.62
C LEU A 267 6.38 0.96 -10.65
N ARG A 268 5.73 0.76 -9.49
CA ARG A 268 4.34 1.14 -9.25
C ARG A 268 4.25 2.23 -8.18
N VAL A 269 3.44 3.25 -8.44
CA VAL A 269 3.16 4.30 -7.47
C VAL A 269 1.80 4.08 -6.81
N TYR A 270 1.74 4.16 -5.49
CA TYR A 270 0.51 4.17 -4.71
C TYR A 270 -0.13 5.54 -4.74
N VAL A 271 -1.32 5.63 -5.32
CA VAL A 271 -2.04 6.86 -5.66
C VAL A 271 -3.31 6.94 -4.79
N PRO A 272 -3.22 7.51 -3.58
CA PRO A 272 -4.40 7.68 -2.73
C PRO A 272 -5.24 8.86 -3.20
N PHE A 273 -6.56 8.74 -3.13
CA PHE A 273 -7.50 9.82 -3.43
C PHE A 273 -8.80 9.69 -2.63
N GLY A 274 -9.58 10.77 -2.51
CA GLY A 274 -10.90 10.74 -1.90
C GLY A 274 -11.12 11.79 -0.80
N GLU A 275 -12.37 12.00 -0.42
CA GLU A 275 -12.79 13.03 0.54
C GLU A 275 -12.25 12.79 1.96
N LYS A 276 -11.97 11.54 2.35
CA LYS A 276 -11.40 11.19 3.68
C LYS A 276 -9.89 11.48 3.79
N TRP A 277 -9.36 12.40 2.97
CA TRP A 277 -7.94 12.76 2.91
C TRP A 277 -7.38 13.31 4.22
N PHE A 278 -8.20 14.00 5.02
CA PHE A 278 -7.74 14.63 6.25
C PHE A 278 -7.27 13.61 7.28
N GLY A 279 -8.08 12.58 7.56
CA GLY A 279 -7.73 11.51 8.50
C GLY A 279 -6.54 10.69 8.04
N TYR A 280 -6.43 10.41 6.74
CA TYR A 280 -5.25 9.75 6.17
C TYR A 280 -3.98 10.58 6.36
N SER A 281 -4.07 11.88 6.03
CA SER A 281 -2.93 12.80 6.11
C SER A 281 -2.42 13.00 7.53
N THR A 282 -3.33 13.15 8.49
CA THR A 282 -2.95 13.35 9.89
C THR A 282 -2.22 12.13 10.43
N ARG A 283 -2.70 10.90 10.16
CA ARG A 283 -1.98 9.67 10.51
C ARG A 283 -0.59 9.61 9.88
N ARG A 284 -0.48 9.80 8.56
CA ARG A 284 0.82 9.82 7.84
C ARG A 284 1.80 10.85 8.41
N LEU A 285 1.32 12.00 8.86
CA LEU A 285 2.14 13.05 9.47
C LEU A 285 2.53 12.73 10.93
N GLN A 286 1.65 12.08 11.69
CA GLN A 286 1.96 11.57 13.03
C GLN A 286 3.02 10.46 12.99
N GLU A 287 2.95 9.60 11.97
CA GLU A 287 3.85 8.45 11.77
C GLU A 287 5.21 8.84 11.18
N ASN A 288 5.33 10.01 10.56
CA ASN A 288 6.61 10.52 10.02
C ASN A 288 6.93 11.95 10.53
N PRO A 289 7.55 12.06 11.71
CA PRO A 289 7.81 13.37 12.32
C PRO A 289 8.82 14.23 11.55
N ALA A 290 9.65 13.63 10.70
CA ALA A 290 10.53 14.36 9.80
C ALA A 290 9.73 15.13 8.73
N MET A 291 8.61 14.59 8.24
CA MET A 291 7.64 15.34 7.43
C MET A 291 6.95 16.44 8.25
N ALA A 292 6.66 16.17 9.51
CA ALA A 292 6.06 17.15 10.42
C ALA A 292 7.00 18.34 10.73
N GLY A 293 8.32 18.12 10.75
CA GLY A 293 9.33 19.18 10.86
C GLY A 293 9.37 20.14 9.66
N VAL A 294 8.98 19.67 8.46
CA VAL A 294 8.82 20.52 7.27
C VAL A 294 7.62 21.45 7.42
N ILE A 295 6.53 20.99 8.05
CA ILE A 295 5.32 21.79 8.34
C ILE A 295 5.66 22.97 9.25
N ILE A 296 6.39 22.74 10.35
CA ILE A 296 6.83 23.80 11.26
C ILE A 296 7.71 24.81 10.50
N LYS A 297 8.69 24.33 9.73
CA LYS A 297 9.59 25.23 8.97
C LYS A 297 8.86 26.09 7.94
N ALA A 298 7.76 25.60 7.35
CA ALA A 298 6.94 26.34 6.40
C ALA A 298 6.08 27.43 7.07
N LEU A 299 5.62 27.21 8.31
CA LEU A 299 4.89 28.20 9.10
C LEU A 299 5.77 29.36 9.56
N PHE A 300 7.06 29.10 9.85
CA PHE A 300 8.04 30.12 10.27
C PHE A 300 8.82 30.78 9.11
N LYS A 301 8.67 30.31 7.86
CA LYS A 301 9.29 30.94 6.66
C LYS A 301 8.40 31.94 5.93
N LYS A 302 7.25 32.29 6.53
CA LYS A 302 6.49 33.51 6.19
C LYS A 302 6.76 34.62 7.23
N GLY A 303 8.03 34.81 7.53
CA GLY A 303 8.62 35.96 8.22
C GLY A 303 9.96 36.25 7.55
#